data_AF-A0A6C0LP95-F1
#
_entry.id   AF-A0A6C0LP95-F1
#
_cell.length_a   1.000
_cell.length_b   1.000
_cell.length_c   1.000
_cell.angle_alpha   90.00
_cell.angle_beta   90.00
_cell.angle_gamma   90.00
#
_symmetry.space_group_name_H-M   'P 1'
#
loop_
_entity.id
_entity.type
_entity.pdbx_description
1 polymer ?
#
loop_
_entity_poly.entity_id
_entity_poly.type
_entity_poly.pdbx_seq_one_letter_code
_entity_poly.pdbx_strand_id
1 'polypeptide(L)' 'MPNTNDAVNFKELDLPIPENLYVYNTNEQSLVFNYLKQMSAVDKQAYLIAIDHLGSSFNIIKSNGYQEWLNKK' A
#
# COMPACT_ATOMS: atom_id res chain seq x y z
N MET A 1 -6.10 16.57 22.93
CA MET A 1 -5.95 15.11 22.78
C MET A 1 -6.19 14.79 21.31
N PRO A 2 -5.25 14.20 20.55
CA PRO A 2 -5.59 13.68 19.24
C PRO A 2 -6.18 12.27 19.39
N ASN A 3 -7.29 12.05 18.69
CA ASN A 3 -8.11 10.84 18.70
C ASN A 3 -7.32 9.59 18.27
N THR A 4 -7.38 8.55 19.09
CA THR A 4 -7.14 7.15 18.70
C THR A 4 -8.25 6.70 17.75
N ASN A 5 -8.06 6.70 16.42
CA ASN A 5 -8.88 5.94 15.45
C ASN A 5 -8.36 5.88 13.99
N ASP A 6 -7.12 6.24 13.66
CA ASP A 6 -6.61 6.09 12.28
C ASP A 6 -6.17 4.65 11.95
N ALA A 7 -7.01 3.66 12.29
CA ALA A 7 -6.87 2.32 11.74
C ALA A 7 -7.19 2.39 10.25
N VAL A 8 -6.14 2.43 9.44
CA VAL A 8 -6.22 2.49 7.98
C VAL A 8 -7.07 1.36 7.44
N ASN A 9 -8.18 1.68 6.77
CA ASN A 9 -9.13 0.69 6.29
C ASN A 9 -8.85 0.26 4.85
N PHE A 10 -7.86 -0.63 4.67
CA PHE A 10 -7.51 -1.11 3.33
C PHE A 10 -8.65 -1.85 2.60
N LYS A 11 -9.72 -2.26 3.30
CA LYS A 11 -10.90 -2.88 2.68
C LYS A 11 -11.64 -1.94 1.72
N GLU A 12 -11.43 -0.62 1.84
CA GLU A 12 -12.03 0.36 0.94
C GLU A 12 -11.40 0.38 -0.47
N LEU A 13 -10.20 -0.18 -0.63
CA LEU A 13 -9.43 -0.05 -1.86
C LEU A 13 -9.81 -1.07 -2.95
N ASP A 14 -10.59 -2.10 -2.60
CA ASP A 14 -10.93 -3.23 -3.48
C ASP A 14 -9.69 -3.89 -4.11
N LEU A 15 -8.59 -3.95 -3.35
CA LEU A 15 -7.30 -4.49 -3.76
C LEU A 15 -6.84 -5.59 -2.80
N PRO A 16 -6.14 -6.63 -3.28
CA PRO A 16 -5.51 -7.62 -2.43
C PRO A 16 -4.37 -6.97 -1.65
N ILE A 17 -4.41 -7.06 -0.32
CA ILE A 17 -3.41 -6.45 0.56
C ILE A 17 -2.52 -7.56 1.12
N PRO A 18 -1.20 -7.51 0.91
CA PRO A 18 -0.30 -8.51 1.44
C PRO A 18 -0.24 -8.41 2.98
N GLU A 19 -0.24 -9.56 3.67
CA GLU A 19 -0.33 -9.61 5.14
C GLU A 19 0.89 -8.97 5.84
N ASN A 20 2.03 -8.94 5.16
CA ASN A 20 3.24 -8.28 5.66
C ASN A 20 3.05 -6.77 5.91
N LEU A 21 2.00 -6.16 5.34
CA LEU A 21 1.68 -4.76 5.58
C LEU A 21 1.22 -4.48 7.02
N TYR A 22 0.53 -5.43 7.65
CA TYR A 22 0.01 -5.27 9.00
C TYR A 22 1.12 -5.32 10.07
N VAL A 23 2.32 -5.75 9.70
CA VAL A 23 3.51 -5.77 10.58
C VAL A 23 4.14 -4.38 10.70
N TYR A 24 3.90 -3.48 9.73
CA TYR A 24 4.46 -2.13 9.74
C TYR A 24 3.75 -1.21 10.72
N ASN A 25 4.39 -0.10 11.07
CA ASN A 25 3.78 0.88 11.97
C ASN A 25 2.62 1.63 11.29
N THR A 26 1.78 2.29 12.10
CA THR A 26 0.58 3.01 11.62
C THR A 26 0.90 4.09 10.58
N ASN A 27 2.06 4.74 10.67
CA ASN A 27 2.46 5.76 9.71
C ASN A 27 2.76 5.13 8.32
N GLU A 28 3.53 4.05 8.29
CA GLU A 28 3.81 3.31 7.06
C GLU A 28 2.53 2.76 6.42
N GLN A 29 1.64 2.18 7.22
CA GLN A 29 0.33 1.71 6.74
C GLN A 29 -0.48 2.87 6.12
N SER A 30 -0.45 4.05 6.75
CA SER A 30 -1.17 5.24 6.25
C SER A 30 -0.59 5.75 4.94
N LEU A 31 0.73 5.74 4.80
CA LEU A 31 1.41 6.13 3.56
C LEU A 31 1.11 5.15 2.43
N VAL A 32 1.16 3.85 2.71
CA VAL A 32 0.81 2.79 1.76
C VAL A 32 -0.63 2.93 1.30
N PHE A 33 -1.57 3.17 2.21
CA PHE A 33 -2.97 3.36 1.84
C PHE A 33 -3.17 4.60 0.97
N ASN A 34 -2.56 5.73 1.32
CA ASN A 34 -2.60 6.92 0.48
C ASN A 34 -2.01 6.65 -0.91
N TYR A 35 -0.91 5.90 -0.97
CA TYR A 35 -0.28 5.49 -2.22
C TYR A 35 -1.19 4.61 -3.09
N LEU A 36 -1.85 3.62 -2.50
CA LEU A 36 -2.80 2.76 -3.20
C LEU A 36 -4.08 3.50 -3.62
N LYS A 37 -4.54 4.47 -2.82
CA LYS A 37 -5.76 5.25 -3.07
C LYS A 37 -5.65 6.15 -4.30
N GLN A 38 -4.48 6.73 -4.54
CA GLN A 38 -4.21 7.60 -5.69
C GLN A 38 -3.84 6.83 -6.97
N MET A 39 -3.69 5.50 -6.91
CA MET A 39 -3.32 4.70 -8.08
C MET A 39 -4.37 4.82 -9.19
N SER A 40 -3.90 5.04 -10.41
CA SER A 40 -4.75 4.96 -11.60
C SER A 40 -5.12 3.51 -11.91
N ALA A 41 -6.08 3.28 -12.81
CA ALA A 41 -6.44 1.93 -13.23
C ALA A 41 -5.24 1.12 -13.75
N VAL A 42 -4.32 1.77 -14.46
CA VAL A 42 -3.07 1.16 -14.96
C VAL A 42 -2.15 0.75 -13.80
N ASP A 43 -1.96 1.62 -12.80
CA ASP A 43 -1.13 1.35 -11.64
C ASP A 43 -1.70 0.20 -10.80
N LYS A 44 -3.02 0.17 -10.62
CA LYS A 44 -3.72 -0.93 -9.95
C LYS A 44 -3.52 -2.25 -10.68
N GLN A 45 -3.59 -2.25 -12.01
CA GLN A 45 -3.34 -3.47 -12.78
C GLN A 45 -1.89 -3.95 -12.65
N ALA A 46 -0.91 -3.03 -12.72
CA ALA A 46 0.50 -3.38 -12.50
C ALA A 46 0.74 -3.93 -11.09
N TYR A 47 0.08 -3.33 -10.08
CA TYR A 47 0.10 -3.82 -8.70
C TYR A 47 -0.46 -5.25 -8.57
N LEU A 48 -1.60 -5.53 -9.19
CA LEU A 48 -2.20 -6.86 -9.21
C LEU A 48 -1.27 -7.90 -9.86
N ILE A 49 -0.63 -7.56 -10.97
CA ILE A 49 0.36 -8.42 -11.64
C ILE A 49 1.55 -8.69 -10.72
N ALA A 50 2.06 -7.66 -10.03
CA ALA A 50 3.17 -7.82 -9.11
C ALA A 50 2.81 -8.69 -7.90
N ILE A 51 1.59 -8.55 -7.37
CA ILE A 51 1.09 -9.41 -6.29
C ILE A 51 0.89 -10.85 -6.75
N ASP A 52 0.31 -11.07 -7.92
CA ASP A 52 0.13 -12.41 -8.47
C ASP A 52 1.50 -13.11 -8.69
N HIS A 53 2.47 -12.37 -9.21
CA HIS A 53 3.81 -12.91 -9.48
C HIS A 53 4.65 -13.15 -8.22
N LEU A 54 4.58 -12.26 -7.23
CA LEU A 54 5.44 -12.31 -6.04
C LEU A 54 4.74 -12.89 -4.80
N GLY A 55 3.41 -12.95 -4.79
CA GLY A 55 2.60 -13.48 -3.69
C GLY A 55 3.02 -12.95 -2.33
N SER A 56 3.33 -13.87 -1.41
CA SER A 56 3.80 -13.57 -0.05
C SER A 56 5.15 -12.85 0.01
N SER A 57 5.95 -12.91 -1.05
CA SER A 57 7.23 -12.20 -1.14
C SER A 57 7.07 -10.76 -1.62
N PHE A 58 5.87 -10.34 -2.05
CA PHE A 58 5.61 -8.97 -2.47
C PHE A 58 5.78 -8.00 -1.28
N ASN A 59 6.60 -6.97 -1.47
CA ASN A 59 6.80 -5.93 -0.48
C ASN A 59 6.59 -4.55 -1.13
N ILE A 60 5.43 -3.95 -0.86
CA ILE A 60 5.09 -2.65 -1.46
C ILE A 60 6.01 -1.54 -0.96
N ILE A 61 6.45 -1.57 0.31
CA ILE A 61 7.34 -0.56 0.86
C ILE A 61 8.68 -0.56 0.13
N LYS A 62 9.17 -1.73 -0.29
CA LYS A 62 10.42 -1.86 -1.07
C LYS A 62 10.21 -1.75 -2.58
N SER A 63 8.98 -1.61 -3.05
CA SER A 63 8.71 -1.51 -4.48
C SER A 63 9.19 -0.17 -5.05
N ASN A 64 9.71 -0.19 -6.27
CA ASN A 64 10.21 1.01 -6.93
C ASN A 64 9.12 2.09 -7.03
N GLY A 65 7.90 1.71 -7.43
CA GLY A 65 6.79 2.66 -7.58
C GLY A 65 6.43 3.39 -6.28
N TYR A 66 6.47 2.71 -5.13
CA TYR A 66 6.22 3.35 -3.83
C TYR A 66 7.37 4.26 -3.41
N GLN A 67 8.62 3.83 -3.57
CA GLN A 67 9.80 4.63 -3.25
C GLN A 67 9.89 5.89 -4.11
N GLU A 68 9.62 5.77 -5.41
CA GLU A 68 9.52 6.91 -6.32
C GLU A 68 8.40 7.87 -5.91
N TRP A 69 7.25 7.36 -5.49
CA TRP A 69 6.17 8.21 -4.99
C TRP A 69 6.56 8.96 -3.71
N LEU A 70 7.23 8.29 -2.76
CA LEU A 70 7.72 8.93 -1.55
C LEU A 70 8.73 10.04 -1.86
N ASN A 71 9.58 9.85 -2.87
CA ASN A 71 10.59 10.84 -3.28
C ASN A 71 10.01 12.00 -4.11
N LYS A 72 8.83 11.82 -4.72
CA LYS A 72 8.13 12.89 -5.46
C LYS A 72 7.28 13.79 -4.56
N LYS A 73 7.13 13.43 -3.28
CA LYS A 73 6.44 14.22 -2.27
C LYS A 73 7.35 15.28 -1.69
#